data_AF-A0A965PEZ0-F1
#
_entry.id   AF-A0A965PEZ0-F1
#
_cell.length_a   1.000
_cell.length_b   1.000
_cell.length_c   1.000
_cell.angle_alpha   90.00
_cell.angle_beta   90.00
_cell.angle_gamma   90.00
#
_symmetry.space_group_name_H-M   'P 1'
#
loop_
_entity.id
_entity.type
_entity.pdbx_description
1 polymer ?
#
loop_
_entity_poly.entity_id
_entity_poly.type
_entity_poly.pdbx_seq_one_letter_code
_entity_poly.pdbx_strand_id
1 'polypeptide(L)'
;MKIIKTIFKRTVALVILKVSAVLAAGSIGGVELWQSALIAAFVGVMEVAESLARAYVVDGVLDEQEINIAFASSAEAALAETKKSSKTSDS
;
A
#
# COMPACT_ATOMS: atom_id res chain seq x y z
N MET A 1 -24.15 -1.54 -0.31
CA MET A 1 -23.41 -1.72 0.97
C MET A 1 -22.28 -2.77 0.91
N LYS A 2 -22.00 -3.44 -0.22
CA LYS A 2 -20.90 -4.43 -0.30
C LYS A 2 -19.55 -3.80 -0.67
N ILE A 3 -19.54 -2.90 -1.65
CA ILE A 3 -18.35 -2.18 -2.14
C ILE A 3 -17.56 -1.45 -1.03
N ILE A 4 -18.21 -0.64 -0.20
CA ILE A 4 -17.53 0.08 0.90
C ILE A 4 -16.86 -0.88 1.89
N LYS A 5 -17.52 -2.00 2.23
CA LYS A 5 -16.92 -3.04 3.10
C LYS A 5 -15.73 -3.72 2.43
N THR A 6 -15.79 -3.96 1.12
CA THR A 6 -14.70 -4.54 0.34
C THR A 6 -13.50 -3.61 0.28
N ILE A 7 -13.73 -2.32 -0.02
CA ILE A 7 -12.69 -1.28 -0.03
C ILE A 7 -12.02 -1.23 1.35
N PHE A 8 -12.79 -1.12 2.43
CA PHE A 8 -12.25 -1.01 3.78
C PHE A 8 -11.38 -2.22 4.17
N LYS A 9 -11.85 -3.45 3.93
CA LYS A 9 -11.07 -4.66 4.20
C LYS A 9 -9.77 -4.71 3.39
N ARG A 10 -9.81 -4.27 2.14
CA ARG A 10 -8.64 -4.24 1.25
C ARG A 10 -7.63 -3.19 1.65
N THR A 11 -8.08 -1.99 2.03
CA THR A 11 -7.21 -0.95 2.57
C THR A 11 -6.50 -1.45 3.82
N VAL A 12 -7.21 -2.07 4.76
CA VAL A 12 -6.59 -2.63 5.97
C VAL A 12 -5.56 -3.71 5.63
N ALA A 13 -5.87 -4.62 4.71
CA ALA A 13 -4.92 -5.65 4.27
C ALA A 13 -3.66 -5.06 3.62
N LEU A 14 -3.81 -4.03 2.79
CA LEU A 14 -2.71 -3.37 2.10
C LEU A 14 -1.83 -2.55 3.05
N VAL A 15 -2.45 -1.87 4.03
CA VAL A 15 -1.75 -1.17 5.11
C VAL A 15 -0.93 -2.14 5.93
N ILE A 16 -1.51 -3.28 6.35
CA ILE A 16 -0.77 -4.31 7.09
C ILE A 16 0.41 -4.85 6.26
N LEU A 17 0.21 -5.07 4.96
CA LEU A 17 1.28 -5.51 4.04
C LEU A 17 2.42 -4.48 3.99
N LYS A 18 2.11 -3.19 3.79
CA LYS A 18 3.09 -2.09 3.75
C LYS A 18 3.83 -1.93 5.07
N VAL A 19 3.11 -1.91 6.19
CA VAL A 19 3.72 -1.83 7.53
C VAL A 19 4.64 -3.02 7.78
N SER A 20 4.22 -4.24 7.43
CA SER A 20 5.06 -5.44 7.60
C SER A 20 6.35 -5.35 6.78
N ALA A 21 6.25 -4.87 5.54
CA ALA A 21 7.43 -4.66 4.69
C ALA A 21 8.38 -3.59 5.25
N VAL A 22 7.84 -2.48 5.75
CA VAL A 22 8.64 -1.39 6.34
C VAL A 22 9.22 -1.78 7.70
N LEU A 23 8.54 -2.59 8.51
CA LEU A 23 9.10 -3.15 9.74
C LEU A 23 10.29 -4.08 9.43
N ALA A 24 10.15 -4.93 8.40
CA ALA A 24 11.23 -5.80 7.96
C ALA A 24 12.45 -5.00 7.49
N ALA A 25 12.26 -3.96 6.66
CA ALA A 25 13.34 -3.08 6.21
C ALA A 25 13.91 -2.19 7.33
N GLY A 26 13.05 -1.67 8.20
CA GLY A 26 13.39 -0.77 9.31
C GLY A 26 14.23 -1.43 10.39
N SER A 27 14.09 -2.75 10.57
CA SER A 27 14.92 -3.54 11.49
C SER A 27 16.42 -3.50 11.15
N ILE A 28 16.76 -3.22 9.89
CA ILE A 28 18.14 -3.13 9.39
C ILE A 28 18.61 -1.65 9.34
N GLY A 29 17.68 -0.71 9.19
CA GLY A 29 17.98 0.71 8.92
C GLY A 29 18.20 1.61 10.14
N GLY A 30 18.14 1.09 11.37
CA GLY A 30 18.42 1.88 12.59
C GLY A 30 17.41 2.99 12.92
N VAL A 31 16.25 3.02 12.25
CA VAL A 31 15.16 3.97 12.50
C VAL A 31 14.18 3.37 13.51
N GLU A 32 13.61 4.21 14.37
CA GLU A 32 12.58 3.81 15.33
C GLU A 32 11.40 3.10 14.64
N LEU A 33 11.23 1.81 14.95
CA LEU A 33 10.30 0.90 14.27
C LEU A 33 8.86 1.42 14.25
N TRP A 34 8.44 2.06 15.34
CA TRP A 34 7.08 2.58 15.48
C TRP A 34 6.81 3.81 14.59
N GLN A 35 7.81 4.67 14.39
CA GLN A 35 7.70 5.85 13.51
C GLN A 35 7.61 5.41 12.06
N SER A 36 8.48 4.49 11.65
CA SER A 36 8.47 3.95 10.29
C SER A 36 7.16 3.22 9.99
N ALA A 37 6.61 2.47 10.97
CA ALA A 37 5.31 1.83 10.82
C ALA A 37 4.16 2.83 10.61
N LEU A 38 4.13 3.94 11.36
CA LEU A 38 3.10 4.96 11.19
C LEU A 38 3.17 5.64 9.81
N ILE A 39 4.38 5.99 9.36
CA ILE A 39 4.57 6.60 8.04
C ILE A 39 4.15 5.60 6.95
N ALA A 40 4.56 4.33 7.07
CA ALA A 40 4.17 3.28 6.13
C ALA A 40 2.65 3.09 6.06
N ALA A 41 1.97 3.12 7.21
CA ALA A 41 0.53 3.02 7.27
C ALA A 41 -0.16 4.20 6.59
N PHE A 42 0.31 5.43 6.88
CA PHE A 42 -0.23 6.64 6.25
C PHE A 42 -0.03 6.65 4.74
N VAL A 43 1.18 6.33 4.27
CA VAL A 43 1.50 6.23 2.84
C VAL A 43 0.63 5.16 2.17
N GLY A 44 0.46 3.98 2.78
CA GLY A 44 -0.39 2.93 2.23
C GLY A 44 -1.86 3.35 2.08
N VAL A 45 -2.39 4.19 2.99
CA VAL A 45 -3.74 4.76 2.84
C VAL A 45 -3.78 5.80 1.71
N MET A 46 -2.77 6.66 1.60
CA MET A 46 -2.70 7.69 0.55
C MET A 46 -2.59 7.08 -0.85
N GLU A 47 -1.78 6.04 -1.05
CA GLU A 47 -1.67 5.35 -2.34
C GLU A 47 -3.01 4.77 -2.79
N VAL A 48 -3.76 4.15 -1.88
CA VAL A 48 -5.11 3.66 -2.17
C VAL A 48 -6.05 4.82 -2.50
N ALA A 49 -6.00 5.91 -1.74
CA ALA A 49 -6.83 7.08 -1.99
C ALA A 49 -6.53 7.70 -3.37
N GLU A 50 -5.26 7.81 -3.74
CA GLU A 50 -4.81 8.30 -5.04
C GLU A 50 -5.24 7.36 -6.18
N SER A 51 -5.11 6.05 -5.97
CA SER A 51 -5.49 5.04 -6.96
C SER A 51 -7.02 5.05 -7.21
N LEU A 52 -7.81 5.16 -6.14
CA LEU A 52 -9.27 5.31 -6.24
C LEU A 52 -9.68 6.66 -6.84
N ALA A 53 -9.00 7.75 -6.50
CA ALA A 53 -9.26 9.06 -7.07
C ALA A 53 -8.95 9.10 -8.57
N ARG A 54 -7.84 8.47 -9.00
CA ARG A 54 -7.50 8.35 -10.42
C ARG A 54 -8.57 7.58 -11.20
N ALA A 55 -9.01 6.43 -10.68
CA ALA A 55 -10.08 5.66 -11.31
C ALA A 55 -11.35 6.52 -11.44
N TYR A 56 -11.78 7.16 -10.34
CA TYR A 56 -12.96 8.01 -10.34
C TYR A 56 -12.88 9.22 -11.29
N VAL A 57 -11.70 9.83 -11.46
CA VAL A 57 -11.52 10.98 -12.37
C VAL A 57 -11.63 10.57 -13.84
N VAL A 58 -11.37 9.31 -14.19
CA VAL A 58 -11.38 8.84 -15.58
C VAL A 58 -12.81 8.76 -16.13
N ASP A 59 -13.76 8.24 -15.36
CA ASP A 59 -15.13 7.99 -15.85
C ASP A 59 -16.26 8.42 -14.89
N GLY A 60 -15.92 8.94 -13.71
CA GLY A 60 -16.88 9.42 -12.70
C GLY A 60 -17.57 8.30 -11.92
N VAL A 61 -17.15 7.04 -12.09
CA VAL A 61 -17.68 5.89 -11.37
C VAL A 61 -16.54 5.06 -10.76
N LEU A 62 -16.90 4.13 -9.87
CA LEU A 62 -15.95 3.19 -9.26
C LEU A 62 -16.62 1.83 -9.26
N ASP A 63 -16.30 1.01 -10.26
CA ASP A 63 -16.76 -0.36 -10.34
C ASP A 63 -15.90 -1.33 -9.50
N GLU A 64 -16.40 -2.55 -9.28
CA GLU A 64 -15.70 -3.56 -8.47
C GLU A 64 -14.36 -4.03 -9.08
N GLN A 65 -14.26 -4.04 -10.41
CA GLN A 65 -13.06 -4.38 -11.17
C GLN A 65 -12.02 -3.25 -11.06
N GLU A 66 -12.41 -1.99 -11.21
CA GLU A 66 -11.55 -0.82 -11.07
C GLU A 66 -10.97 -0.71 -9.67
N ILE A 67 -11.82 -0.93 -8.65
CA ILE A 67 -11.37 -1.03 -7.27
C ILE A 67 -10.32 -2.14 -7.17
N ASN A 68 -10.57 -3.32 -7.74
CA ASN A 68 -9.61 -4.42 -7.70
C ASN A 68 -8.28 -4.09 -8.35
N ILE A 69 -8.30 -3.44 -9.51
CA ILE A 69 -7.12 -3.01 -10.24
C ILE A 69 -6.36 -1.95 -9.44
N ALA A 70 -7.06 -0.96 -8.87
CA ALA A 70 -6.49 0.10 -8.05
C ALA A 70 -5.73 -0.45 -6.83
N PHE A 71 -6.31 -1.45 -6.15
CA PHE A 71 -5.68 -2.13 -5.02
C PHE A 71 -4.54 -3.06 -5.44
N ALA A 72 -4.67 -3.77 -6.57
CA ALA A 72 -3.61 -4.64 -7.09
C ALA A 72 -2.35 -3.84 -7.46
N SER A 73 -2.52 -2.72 -8.16
CA SER A 73 -1.42 -1.81 -8.51
C SER A 73 -0.69 -1.26 -7.27
N SER A 74 -1.44 -0.87 -6.24
CA SER A 74 -0.87 -0.36 -4.98
C SER A 74 -0.12 -1.45 -4.20
N ALA A 75 -0.61 -2.70 -4.24
CA ALA A 75 0.06 -3.85 -3.62
C ALA A 75 1.34 -4.25 -4.36
N GLU A 76 1.33 -4.18 -5.70
CA GLU A 76 2.48 -4.51 -6.52
C GLU A 76 3.62 -3.49 -6.35
N ALA A 77 3.28 -2.21 -6.19
CA ALA A 77 4.23 -1.17 -5.80
C ALA A 77 4.90 -1.48 -4.45
N ALA A 78 4.12 -1.91 -3.44
CA ALA A 78 4.65 -2.33 -2.13
C ALA A 78 5.68 -3.48 -2.24
N LEU A 79 5.40 -4.45 -3.11
CA LEU A 79 6.26 -5.62 -3.33
C LEU A 79 7.55 -5.24 -4.09
N ALA A 80 7.46 -4.28 -5.02
CA ALA A 80 8.60 -3.79 -5.78
C ALA A 80 9.63 -3.06 -4.90
N GLU A 81 9.16 -2.26 -3.93
CA GLU A 81 10.04 -1.59 -2.95
C GLU A 81 10.79 -2.60 -2.07
N THR A 82 10.10 -3.66 -1.64
CA THR A 82 10.69 -4.76 -0.85
C THR A 82 11.83 -5.45 -1.59
N LYS A 83 11.66 -5.69 -2.91
CA LYS A 83 12.65 -6.38 -3.75
C LYS A 83 13.88 -5.50 -4.07
N LYS A 84 13.76 -4.18 -3.94
CA LYS A 84 14.87 -3.22 -4.15
C LYS A 84 15.73 -3.09 -2.88
N SER A 85 15.12 -3.14 -1.70
CA SER A 85 15.82 -3.10 -0.41
C SER A 85 16.74 -4.31 -0.18
N SER A 86 16.40 -5.49 -0.70
CA SER A 86 17.23 -6.71 -0.55
C SER A 86 18.46 -6.75 -1.46
N LYS A 87 18.54 -5.91 -2.49
CA LYS A 87 19.62 -5.93 -3.49
C LYS A 87 20.78 -4.99 -3.20
N THR A 88 20.68 -4.18 -2.14
CA THR A 88 21.66 -3.11 -1.82
C THR A 88 22.56 -3.47 -0.64
N SER A 89 22.39 -4.64 -0.03
CA SER A 89 23.19 -5.09 1.12
C SER A 89 24.40 -5.96 0.74
N ASP A 90 24.77 -5.98 -0.55
CA ASP A 90 25.84 -6.80 -1.14
C ASP A 90 26.86 -5.96 -1.95
N SER A 91 27.07 -4.68 -1.58
CA SER A 91 28.09 -3.83 -2.21
C SER A 91 28.90 -3.05 -1.18
#